data_AF-A0A0L7L629-F1
#
_entry.id   AF-A0A0L7L629-F1
#
_cell.length_a   1.000
_cell.length_b   1.000
_cell.length_c   1.000
_cell.angle_alpha   90.00
_cell.angle_beta   90.00
_cell.angle_gamma   90.00
#
_symmetry.space_group_name_H-M   'P 1'
#
loop_
_entity.id
_entity.type
_entity.pdbx_description
1 polymer ?
#
loop_
_entity_poly.entity_id
_entity_poly.type
_entity_poly.pdbx_seq_one_letter_code
_entity_poly.pdbx_strand_id
1 'polypeptide(L)' 'MYNFCVAENHILEDVNKCVVALQEGDPDSLERTAGAIRGRSARVCSVVTQEMDNYEPCIYTKRVLEAVT' A
#
# COMPACT_ATOMS: atom_id res chain seq x y z
N MET A 1 -2.54 -4.16 -14.46
CA MET A 1 -2.68 -2.69 -14.30
C MET A 1 -3.89 -2.28 -13.44
N TYR A 2 -5.12 -2.78 -13.71
CA TYR A 2 -6.33 -2.37 -12.98
C TYR A 2 -6.28 -2.55 -11.45
N ASN A 3 -5.47 -3.47 -10.94
CA ASN A 3 -5.38 -3.75 -9.50
C ASN A 3 -4.60 -2.68 -8.71
N PHE A 4 -3.59 -2.04 -9.33
CA PHE A 4 -2.75 -1.03 -8.66
C PHE A 4 -3.52 0.26 -8.41
N CYS A 5 -4.24 0.75 -9.42
CA CYS A 5 -5.08 1.94 -9.29
C CYS A 5 -6.21 1.75 -8.26
N VAL A 6 -6.75 0.54 -8.13
CA VAL A 6 -7.77 0.24 -7.10
C VAL A 6 -7.15 0.19 -5.70
N ALA A 7 -5.94 -0.37 -5.55
CA ALA A 7 -5.23 -0.35 -4.28
C ALA A 7 -4.87 1.08 -3.85
N GLU A 8 -4.41 1.91 -4.79
CA GLU A 8 -4.11 3.33 -4.58
C GLU A 8 -5.33 4.11 -4.10
N ASN A 9 -6.47 3.98 -4.78
CA ASN A 9 -7.70 4.65 -4.38
C ASN A 9 -8.13 4.28 -2.95
N HIS A 10 -8.07 2.98 -2.60
CA HIS A 10 -8.43 2.55 -1.26
C HIS A 10 -7.45 3.04 -0.19
N ILE A 11 -6.15 3.09 -0.49
CA ILE A 11 -5.16 3.62 0.45
C ILE A 11 -5.42 5.12 0.69
N LEU A 12 -5.71 5.89 -0.36
CA LEU A 12 -6.07 7.31 -0.22
C LEU A 12 -7.34 7.51 0.61
N GLU A 13 -8.36 6.68 0.40
CA GLU A 13 -9.58 6.70 1.20
C GLU A 13 -9.31 6.37 2.67
N ASP A 14 -8.51 5.34 2.94
CA ASP A 14 -8.13 4.94 4.29
C ASP A 14 -7.28 6.06 4.97
N VAL A 15 -6.39 6.74 4.24
CA VAL A 15 -5.64 7.90 4.76
C VAL A 15 -6.58 9.04 5.16
N ASN A 16 -7.58 9.37 4.33
CA ASN A 16 -8.56 10.39 4.69
C ASN A 16 -9.32 10.03 5.97
N LYS A 17 -9.71 8.76 6.14
CA LYS A 17 -10.37 8.28 7.36
C LYS A 17 -9.45 8.36 8.58
N CYS A 18 -8.15 8.08 8.44
CA CYS A 18 -7.18 8.28 9.52
C CYS A 18 -7.09 9.75 9.94
N VAL A 19 -7.09 10.69 8.99
CA VAL A 19 -7.06 12.13 9.29
C VAL A 19 -8.31 12.56 10.06
N VAL A 20 -9.49 12.08 9.65
CA VAL A 20 -10.75 12.35 10.36
C VAL A 20 -10.73 11.76 11.77
N ALA A 21 -10.35 10.48 11.93
CA ALA A 21 -10.27 9.84 13.24
C ALA A 21 -9.30 10.57 14.20
N LEU A 22 -8.19 11.10 13.67
CA LEU A 22 -7.26 11.93 14.43
C LEU A 22 -7.87 13.26 14.88
N GLN A 23 -8.67 13.90 14.02
CA GLN A 23 -9.36 15.16 14.34
C GLN A 23 -10.48 14.96 15.37
N GLU A 24 -11.17 13.82 15.32
CA GLU A 24 -12.26 13.47 16.23
C GLU A 24 -11.75 12.90 17.58
N GLY A 25 -10.45 12.58 17.67
CA GLY A 25 -9.87 11.96 18.86
C GLY A 25 -10.33 10.51 19.08
N ASP A 26 -10.60 9.78 18.00
CA ASP A 26 -11.03 8.37 18.02
C ASP A 26 -9.82 7.43 17.77
N PRO A 27 -9.16 6.93 18.83
CA PRO A 27 -8.01 6.06 18.71
C PRO A 27 -8.35 4.69 18.12
N ASP A 28 -9.56 4.17 18.34
CA ASP A 28 -9.97 2.85 17.85
C ASP A 28 -10.13 2.87 16.32
N SER A 29 -10.78 3.91 15.80
CA SER A 29 -10.90 4.11 14.35
C SER A 29 -9.55 4.40 13.69
N LEU A 30 -8.67 5.14 14.38
CA LEU A 30 -7.32 5.42 13.90
C LEU A 30 -6.50 4.12 13.79
N GLU A 31 -6.48 3.29 14.84
CA GLU A 31 -5.72 2.04 14.85
C GLU A 31 -6.24 1.08 13.77
N ARG A 32 -7.56 0.90 13.68
CA ARG A 32 -8.19 0.02 12.68
C ARG A 32 -7.83 0.46 11.27
N THR A 33 -7.89 1.75 11.00
CA THR A 33 -7.63 2.29 9.66
C THR A 33 -6.15 2.25 9.32
N ALA A 34 -5.26 2.53 10.27
CA ALA A 34 -3.81 2.36 10.11
C ALA A 34 -3.43 0.90 9.83
N GLY A 35 -4.09 -0.05 10.50
CA GLY A 35 -3.94 -1.48 10.25
C GLY A 35 -4.36 -1.87 8.83
N ALA A 36 -5.49 -1.34 8.35
CA ALA A 36 -5.96 -1.55 6.98
C ALA A 36 -4.97 -1.02 5.94
N ILE A 37 -4.43 0.19 6.13
CA ILE A 37 -3.39 0.77 5.25
C ILE A 37 -2.17 -0.14 5.21
N ARG A 38 -1.65 -0.54 6.37
CA ARG A 38 -0.47 -1.42 6.45
C ARG A 38 -0.70 -2.75 5.72
N GLY A 39 -1.87 -3.37 5.92
CA GLY A 39 -2.23 -4.62 5.25
C GLY A 39 -2.38 -4.47 3.74
N ARG A 40 -2.91 -3.34 3.24
CA ARG A 40 -2.99 -3.05 1.80
C ARG A 40 -1.60 -2.80 1.21
N SER A 41 -0.77 -1.97 1.84
CA SER A 41 0.60 -1.70 1.38
C SER A 41 1.44 -2.96 1.34
N ALA A 42 1.39 -3.81 2.38
CA ALA A 42 2.11 -5.09 2.39
C ALA A 42 1.71 -6.01 1.24
N ARG A 43 0.41 -6.07 0.90
CA ARG A 43 -0.07 -6.85 -0.25
C ARG A 43 0.39 -6.28 -1.58
N VAL A 44 0.37 -4.95 -1.75
CA VAL A 44 0.90 -4.28 -2.95
C VAL A 44 2.38 -4.63 -3.10
N CYS A 45 3.18 -4.51 -2.04
CA CYS A 45 4.59 -4.88 -2.06
C CYS A 45 4.79 -6.34 -2.47
N SER A 46 4.06 -7.28 -1.85
CA SER A 46 4.16 -8.70 -2.17
C SER A 46 3.83 -9.01 -3.62
N VAL A 47 2.77 -8.40 -4.17
CA VAL A 47 2.38 -8.62 -5.58
C VAL A 47 3.41 -8.02 -6.53
N VAL A 48 3.94 -6.83 -6.23
CA VAL A 48 4.96 -6.19 -7.07
C VAL A 48 6.27 -7.00 -7.05
N THR A 49 6.71 -7.47 -5.88
CA THR A 49 7.88 -8.36 -5.79
C THR A 49 7.68 -9.63 -6.61
N GLN A 50 6.55 -10.32 -6.44
CA GLN A 50 6.23 -11.52 -7.20
C GLN A 50 6.14 -11.25 -8.71
N GLU A 51 5.63 -10.08 -9.10
CA GLU A 51 5.57 -9.70 -10.51
C GLU A 51 6.97 -9.43 -11.08
N MET A 52 7.88 -8.84 -10.30
CA MET A 52 9.27 -8.63 -10.72
C MET A 52 10.04 -9.94 -10.92
N ASP A 53 9.69 -11.01 -10.21
CA ASP A 53 10.27 -12.34 -10.39
C ASP A 53 9.94 -12.96 -11.77
N ASN A 54 8.91 -12.46 -12.45
CA ASN A 54 8.54 -12.91 -13.81
C ASN A 54 9.42 -12.28 -14.91
N TYR A 55 10.31 -11.34 -14.57
CA TYR A 55 11.18 -10.62 -15.51
C TYR A 55 12.65 -11.01 -15.30
N GLU A 56 13.42 -11.00 -16.39
CA GLU A 56 14.88 -11.15 -16.31
C GLU A 56 15.48 -10.00 -15.46
N PRO A 57 16.40 -10.28 -14.52
CA PRO A 57 17.01 -9.25 -13.68
C PRO A 57 17.68 -8.16 -14.51
N CYS A 58 17.26 -6.91 -14.30
CA CYS A 58 17.80 -5.74 -15.00
C CYS A 58 17.64 -4.47 -14.16
N ILE A 59 18.04 -3.33 -14.72
CA ILE A 59 17.93 -2.03 -14.02
C ILE A 59 16.49 -1.66 -13.66
N TYR A 60 15.50 -2.11 -14.45
CA TYR A 60 14.09 -1.88 -14.16
C TYR A 60 13.64 -2.67 -12.92
N THR A 61 13.83 -4.00 -12.90
CA THR A 61 13.44 -4.84 -11.76
C THR A 61 14.16 -4.44 -10.49
N LYS A 62 15.45 -4.06 -10.59
CA LYS A 62 16.22 -3.54 -9.46
C LYS A 62 15.60 -2.27 -8.85
N ARG A 63 15.26 -1.27 -9.68
CA ARG A 63 14.66 -0.02 -9.20
C ARG A 63 13.28 -0.22 -8.60
N VAL A 64 12.50 -1.16 -9.15
CA VAL A 64 11.17 -1.49 -8.61
C VAL A 64 11.31 -2.18 -7.25
N LEU A 65 12.21 -3.15 -7.12
CA LEU A 65 12.44 -3.84 -5.85
C LEU A 65 12.97 -2.88 -4.77
N GLU A 66 13.89 -1.97 -5.11
CA GLU A 66 14.37 -0.91 -4.20
C GLU A 66 13.24 0.00 -3.66
N ALA A 67 12.17 0.20 -4.43
CA ALA A 67 11.03 1.02 -4.00
C ALA A 67 10.02 0.25 -3.13
N VAL A 68 10.12 -1.08 -3.07
CA VAL A 68 9.16 -1.99 -2.43
C VAL A 68 9.71 -2.57 -1.12
N THR A 69 11.03 -2.45 -0.89
CA THR A 69 11.74 -2.88 0.34
C THR A 69 12.04 -1.71 1.26
#